data_AF-A0A3D8JS33-F1
#
_entry.id   AF-A0A3D8JS33-F1
#
_cell.length_a   1.000
_cell.length_b   1.000
_cell.length_c   1.000
_cell.angle_alpha   90.00
_cell.angle_beta   90.00
_cell.angle_gamma   90.00
#
_symmetry.space_group_name_H-M   'P 1'
#
loop_
_entity.id
_entity.type
_entity.pdbx_description
1 polymer ?
#
loop_
_entity_poly.entity_id
_entity_poly.type
_entity_poly.pdbx_seq_one_letter_code
_entity_poly.pdbx_strand_id
1 'polypeptide(L)'
;MTLAASDQANNDSPIAVDVVFVTDKTLLARVAELPASKWFTVRGDLAATFPDSLHYQSWELVPGQRLVVPGDKLRGPRVAGVFVFADYPGPGAYRVRVERFNGRLVVQLGDNAFSVSSVK
;
A
#
# COMPACT_ATOMS: atom_id res chain seq x y z
N MET A 1 10.49 -6.31 1.78
CA MET A 1 9.75 -5.81 0.59
C MET A 1 10.65 -4.89 -0.20
N THR A 2 10.45 -4.79 -1.51
CA THR A 2 11.10 -3.77 -2.33
C THR A 2 10.02 -2.85 -2.89
N LEU A 3 10.23 -1.55 -2.74
CA LEU A 3 9.48 -0.52 -3.45
C LEU A 3 10.40 0.06 -4.52
N ALA A 4 9.93 0.20 -5.74
CA ALA A 4 10.71 0.79 -6.82
C ALA A 4 9.81 1.65 -7.70
N ALA A 5 10.29 2.84 -8.05
CA ALA A 5 9.65 3.77 -8.97
C ALA A 5 10.41 3.80 -10.30
N SER A 6 9.68 3.83 -11.42
CA SER A 6 10.26 4.16 -12.72
C SER A 6 10.81 5.58 -12.73
N ASP A 7 11.65 5.89 -13.71
CA ASP A 7 12.19 7.25 -13.89
C ASP A 7 11.10 8.26 -14.22
N GLN A 8 9.96 7.82 -14.80
CA GLN A 8 8.79 8.65 -15.11
C GLN A 8 7.62 8.47 -14.14
N ALA A 9 7.85 7.87 -12.97
CA ALA A 9 6.79 7.55 -12.04
C ALA A 9 5.93 8.77 -11.70
N ASN A 10 4.60 8.61 -11.75
CA ASN A 10 3.63 9.69 -11.52
C ASN A 10 3.92 10.97 -12.29
N ASN A 11 4.28 10.83 -13.57
CA ASN A 11 4.64 11.96 -14.44
C ASN A 11 5.74 12.82 -13.80
N ASP A 12 6.87 12.19 -13.47
CA ASP A 12 8.04 12.79 -12.85
C ASP A 12 7.78 13.43 -11.46
N SER A 13 6.81 12.89 -10.70
CA SER A 13 6.42 13.40 -9.38
C SER A 13 6.50 12.32 -8.29
N PRO A 14 6.68 12.69 -7.00
CA PRO A 14 6.65 11.73 -5.90
C PRO A 14 5.32 10.98 -5.78
N ILE A 15 5.36 9.76 -5.23
CA ILE A 15 4.19 8.91 -4.97
C ILE A 15 4.20 8.43 -3.53
N ALA A 16 3.13 8.72 -2.78
CA ALA A 16 2.90 8.10 -1.49
C ALA A 16 2.38 6.66 -1.66
N VAL A 17 2.95 5.72 -0.92
CA VAL A 17 2.58 4.31 -0.91
C VAL A 17 2.32 3.85 0.52
N ASP A 18 1.13 3.30 0.74
CA ASP A 18 0.75 2.73 2.02
C ASP A 18 0.56 1.21 1.89
N VAL A 19 1.20 0.46 2.79
CA VAL A 19 0.87 -0.95 3.02
C VAL A 19 -0.02 -1.04 4.24
N VAL A 20 -1.24 -1.53 4.04
CA VAL A 20 -2.32 -1.53 5.03
C VAL A 20 -2.62 -2.95 5.47
N PHE A 21 -2.60 -3.17 6.77
CA PHE A 21 -2.82 -4.44 7.45
C PHE A 21 -4.16 -4.38 8.16
N VAL A 22 -5.06 -5.32 7.87
CA VAL A 22 -6.39 -5.35 8.47
C VAL A 22 -6.67 -6.72 9.08
N THR A 23 -7.01 -6.79 10.36
CA THR A 23 -7.28 -8.04 11.07
C THR A 23 -8.77 -8.38 11.15
N ASP A 24 -9.65 -7.39 11.15
CA ASP A 24 -11.12 -7.57 11.13
C ASP A 24 -11.66 -7.71 9.70
N LYS A 25 -12.57 -8.67 9.48
CA LYS A 25 -13.13 -8.96 8.15
C LYS A 25 -14.11 -7.90 7.65
N THR A 26 -14.85 -7.27 8.56
CA THR A 26 -15.83 -6.23 8.20
C THR A 26 -15.08 -4.97 7.78
N LEU A 27 -14.05 -4.58 8.54
CA LEU A 27 -13.17 -3.48 8.20
C LEU A 27 -12.40 -3.77 6.91
N LEU A 28 -11.96 -5.01 6.70
CA LEU A 28 -11.30 -5.41 5.45
C LEU A 28 -12.20 -5.14 4.24
N ALA A 29 -13.47 -5.54 4.30
CA ALA A 29 -14.45 -5.28 3.24
C ALA A 29 -14.64 -3.78 3.01
N ARG A 30 -14.71 -2.98 4.08
CA ARG A 30 -14.80 -1.51 3.98
C ARG A 30 -13.57 -0.91 3.29
N VAL A 31 -12.36 -1.32 3.69
CA VAL A 31 -11.11 -0.84 3.08
C VAL A 31 -10.98 -1.30 1.62
N ALA A 32 -11.56 -2.46 1.28
CA ALA A 32 -11.63 -2.99 -0.08
C ALA A 32 -12.55 -2.20 -1.03
N GLU A 33 -13.31 -1.23 -0.53
CA GLU A 33 -14.14 -0.35 -1.38
C GLU A 33 -13.53 1.05 -1.56
N LEU A 34 -12.50 1.41 -0.79
CA LEU A 34 -11.90 2.75 -0.86
C LEU A 34 -11.00 2.93 -2.09
N PRO A 35 -11.21 3.94 -2.94
CA PRO A 35 -10.16 4.38 -3.85
C PRO A 35 -8.99 4.99 -3.04
N ALA A 36 -7.77 4.97 -3.60
CA ALA A 36 -6.58 5.47 -2.91
C ALA A 36 -6.73 6.91 -2.43
N SER A 37 -7.25 7.81 -3.27
CA SER A 37 -7.48 9.21 -2.87
C SER A 37 -8.34 9.35 -1.61
N LYS A 38 -9.35 8.49 -1.43
CA LYS A 38 -10.15 8.44 -0.21
C LYS A 38 -9.38 7.82 0.96
N TRP A 39 -8.67 6.72 0.73
CA TRP A 39 -7.79 6.13 1.75
C TRP A 39 -6.81 7.16 2.32
N PHE A 40 -6.03 7.86 1.48
CA PHE A 40 -5.04 8.84 1.92
C PHE A 40 -5.65 10.03 2.68
N THR A 41 -6.92 10.36 2.37
CA THR A 41 -7.68 11.39 3.10
C THR A 41 -8.09 10.93 4.51
N VAL A 42 -8.53 9.67 4.69
CA VAL A 42 -9.19 9.21 5.94
C VAL A 42 -8.36 8.24 6.78
N ARG A 43 -7.18 7.82 6.31
CA ARG A 43 -6.35 6.78 6.96
C ARG A 43 -6.02 7.06 8.43
N GLY A 44 -5.79 8.33 8.79
CA GLY A 44 -5.49 8.75 10.15
C GLY A 44 -6.67 8.50 11.09
N ASP A 45 -7.86 8.96 10.69
CA ASP A 45 -9.10 8.77 11.46
C ASP A 45 -9.47 7.27 11.56
N LEU A 46 -9.30 6.50 10.47
CA LEU A 46 -9.54 5.06 10.50
C LEU A 46 -8.59 4.34 11.46
N ALA A 47 -7.29 4.66 11.42
CA ALA A 47 -6.31 4.04 12.33
C ALA A 47 -6.56 4.42 13.80
N ALA A 48 -6.97 5.67 14.06
CA ALA A 48 -7.34 6.11 15.40
C ALA A 48 -8.64 5.45 15.90
N THR A 49 -9.61 5.20 15.00
CA THR A 49 -10.89 4.58 15.33
C THR A 49 -10.77 3.07 15.55
N PHE A 50 -9.89 2.40 14.78
CA PHE A 50 -9.72 0.94 14.80
C PHE A 50 -8.26 0.52 15.10
N PRO A 51 -7.66 0.98 16.21
CA PRO A 51 -6.22 0.84 16.44
C PRO A 51 -5.76 -0.62 16.56
N ASP A 52 -6.61 -1.54 17.02
CA ASP A 52 -6.26 -2.97 17.12
C ASP A 52 -6.52 -3.75 15.82
N SER A 53 -7.30 -3.15 14.90
CA SER A 53 -7.79 -3.82 13.70
C SER A 53 -7.20 -3.31 12.40
N LEU A 54 -6.56 -2.15 12.42
CA LEU A 54 -5.99 -1.49 11.26
C LEU A 54 -4.67 -0.81 11.61
N HIS A 55 -3.63 -1.20 10.88
CA HIS A 55 -2.33 -0.56 10.93
C HIS A 55 -1.84 -0.32 9.51
N TYR A 56 -1.02 0.70 9.30
CA TYR A 56 -0.38 0.90 8.01
C TYR A 56 1.07 1.36 8.17
N GLN A 57 1.86 1.10 7.14
CA GLN A 57 3.19 1.65 6.97
C GLN A 57 3.18 2.51 5.71
N SER A 58 3.83 3.67 5.77
CA SER A 58 3.79 4.68 4.71
C SER A 58 5.19 5.02 4.25
N TRP A 59 5.35 5.16 2.94
CA TRP A 59 6.58 5.63 2.30
C TRP A 59 6.22 6.59 1.17
N GLU A 60 7.12 7.51 0.87
CA GLU A 60 7.07 8.32 -0.34
C GLU A 60 8.24 7.94 -1.23
N LEU A 61 7.97 7.72 -2.52
CA LEU A 61 8.98 7.38 -3.51
C LEU A 61 9.07 8.49 -4.55
N VAL A 62 10.28 8.98 -4.80
CA VAL A 62 10.57 9.87 -5.94
C VAL A 62 10.90 9.05 -7.19
N PRO A 63 10.78 9.61 -8.41
CA PRO A 63 11.12 8.89 -9.63
C PRO A 63 12.55 8.33 -9.64
N GLY A 64 12.71 7.12 -10.16
CA GLY A 64 13.98 6.36 -10.17
C GLY A 64 14.39 5.76 -8.82
N GLN A 65 13.66 6.03 -7.73
CA GLN A 65 14.04 5.55 -6.41
C GLN A 65 13.76 4.06 -6.22
N ARG A 66 14.68 3.38 -5.53
CA ARG A 66 14.50 2.01 -5.04
C ARG A 66 14.73 1.94 -3.54
N LEU A 67 13.76 1.42 -2.80
CA LEU A 67 13.82 1.21 -1.36
C LEU A 67 13.68 -0.28 -1.03
N VAL A 68 14.58 -0.79 -0.20
CA VAL A 68 14.46 -2.12 0.40
C VAL A 68 13.95 -1.95 1.83
N VAL A 69 12.70 -2.37 2.07
CA VAL A 69 12.06 -2.34 3.38
C VAL A 69 12.33 -3.67 4.09
N PRO A 70 12.99 -3.64 5.27
CA PRO A 70 13.21 -4.81 6.11
C PRO A 70 11.89 -5.55 6.43
N GLY A 71 11.95 -6.88 6.49
CA GLY A 71 10.75 -7.72 6.63
C GLY A 71 10.05 -7.61 7.99
N ASP A 72 10.77 -7.21 9.03
CA ASP A 72 10.25 -6.90 10.37
C ASP A 72 9.25 -5.72 10.36
N LYS A 73 9.43 -4.73 9.47
CA LYS A 73 8.45 -3.65 9.25
C LYS A 73 7.12 -4.14 8.69
N LEU A 74 7.07 -5.37 8.19
CA LEU A 74 5.88 -6.02 7.62
C LEU A 74 5.39 -7.17 8.50
N ARG A 75 6.03 -7.41 9.65
CA ARG A 75 5.56 -8.37 10.64
C ARG A 75 4.43 -7.72 11.44
N GLY A 76 3.33 -8.42 11.55
CA GLY A 76 2.17 -8.02 12.33
C GLY A 76 1.39 -9.24 12.82
N PRO A 77 0.35 -9.03 13.65
CA PRO A 77 -0.58 -10.10 14.04
C PRO A 77 -1.18 -10.80 12.81
N ARG A 78 -1.81 -11.94 13.02
CA ARG A 78 -2.50 -12.66 11.94
C ARG A 78 -3.59 -11.76 11.36
N VAL A 79 -3.35 -11.21 10.17
CA VAL A 79 -4.27 -10.33 9.45
C VAL A 79 -5.32 -11.11 8.67
N ALA A 80 -6.50 -10.51 8.48
CA ALA A 80 -7.51 -10.99 7.54
C ALA A 80 -7.16 -10.63 6.08
N GLY A 81 -6.36 -9.58 5.87
CA GLY A 81 -5.84 -9.22 4.57
C GLY A 81 -4.87 -8.04 4.62
N VAL A 82 -4.17 -7.85 3.49
CA VAL A 82 -3.24 -6.74 3.28
C VAL A 82 -3.60 -6.04 1.97
N PHE A 83 -3.52 -4.72 1.96
CA PHE A 83 -3.63 -3.90 0.76
C PHE A 83 -2.35 -3.09 0.56
N VAL A 84 -2.03 -2.81 -0.70
CA VAL A 84 -1.08 -1.76 -1.08
C VAL A 84 -1.88 -0.69 -1.79
N PHE A 85 -1.76 0.56 -1.34
CA PHE A 85 -2.31 1.75 -1.99
C PHE A 85 -1.18 2.61 -2.53
N ALA A 86 -1.38 3.24 -3.68
CA ALA A 86 -0.48 4.25 -4.23
C ALA A 86 -1.28 5.51 -4.58
N ASP A 87 -0.83 6.68 -4.14
CA ASP A 87 -1.57 7.94 -4.27
C ASP A 87 -1.34 8.61 -5.63
N TYR A 88 -1.75 7.92 -6.71
CA TYR A 88 -1.77 8.54 -8.03
C TYR A 88 -2.89 9.58 -8.14
N PRO A 89 -2.66 10.70 -8.85
CA PRO A 89 -3.69 11.68 -9.12
C PRO A 89 -4.78 11.11 -10.04
N GLY A 90 -5.99 11.65 -9.89
CA GLY A 90 -7.14 11.31 -10.72
C GLY A 90 -7.98 10.13 -10.19
N PRO A 91 -9.03 9.76 -10.93
CA PRO A 91 -9.92 8.68 -10.52
C PRO A 91 -9.26 7.31 -10.69
N GLY A 92 -9.38 6.46 -9.70
CA GLY A 92 -8.88 5.09 -9.77
C GLY A 92 -8.89 4.42 -8.40
N ALA A 93 -8.96 3.09 -8.39
CA ALA A 93 -8.82 2.36 -7.14
C ALA A 93 -7.41 2.53 -6.56
N TYR A 94 -6.40 2.47 -7.43
CA TYR A 94 -4.97 2.47 -7.10
C TYR A 94 -4.66 1.68 -5.82
N ARG A 95 -5.21 0.47 -5.79
CA ARG A 95 -5.09 -0.47 -4.68
C ARG A 95 -4.93 -1.88 -5.22
N VAL A 96 -4.06 -2.65 -4.60
CA VAL A 96 -3.94 -4.10 -4.82
C VAL A 96 -4.13 -4.85 -3.51
N ARG A 97 -4.97 -5.88 -3.52
CA ARG A 97 -5.07 -6.84 -2.40
C ARG A 97 -3.96 -7.87 -2.52
N VAL A 98 -3.20 -8.06 -1.45
CA VAL A 98 -2.14 -9.07 -1.40
C VAL A 98 -2.75 -10.39 -0.90
N GLU A 99 -3.03 -11.30 -1.83
CA GLU A 99 -3.68 -12.58 -1.54
C GLU A 99 -2.76 -13.56 -0.77
N ARG A 100 -1.44 -13.48 -0.98
CA ARG A 100 -0.46 -14.30 -0.26
C ARG A 100 0.76 -13.48 0.10
N PHE A 101 0.99 -13.30 1.40
CA PHE A 101 2.24 -12.74 1.90
C PHE A 101 3.24 -13.86 2.19
N ASN A 102 4.14 -14.14 1.25
CA ASN A 102 5.21 -15.14 1.39
C ASN A 102 6.55 -14.52 1.86
N GLY A 103 6.53 -13.29 2.38
CA GLY A 103 7.71 -12.61 2.92
C GLY A 103 8.51 -11.77 1.91
N ARG A 104 8.25 -11.87 0.60
CA ARG A 104 8.88 -11.03 -0.43
C ARG A 104 7.86 -10.38 -1.35
N LEU A 105 7.43 -9.18 -0.97
CA LEU A 105 6.61 -8.29 -1.79
C LEU A 105 7.50 -7.35 -2.60
N VAL A 106 7.18 -7.16 -3.88
CA VAL A 106 7.77 -6.14 -4.75
C VAL A 106 6.64 -5.25 -5.26
N VAL A 107 6.77 -3.94 -5.05
CA VAL A 107 5.86 -2.92 -5.57
C VAL A 107 6.62 -2.13 -6.63
N GLN A 108 6.09 -2.09 -7.84
CA GLN A 108 6.63 -1.33 -8.96
C GLN A 108 5.66 -0.19 -9.30
N LEU A 109 6.12 1.05 -9.11
CA LEU A 109 5.38 2.27 -9.39
C LEU A 109 5.78 2.77 -10.77
N GLY A 110 4.81 2.89 -11.69
CA GLY A 110 4.99 3.46 -13.02
C GLY A 110 4.37 4.85 -13.12
N ASP A 111 4.14 5.28 -14.35
CA ASP A 111 3.72 6.64 -14.69
C ASP A 111 2.32 6.98 -14.17
N ASN A 112 1.38 6.04 -14.26
CA ASN A 112 -0.02 6.24 -13.82
C ASN A 112 -0.66 4.99 -13.22
N ALA A 113 0.13 3.95 -13.00
CA ALA A 113 -0.32 2.69 -12.44
C ALA A 113 0.84 2.01 -11.72
N PHE A 114 0.51 1.07 -10.84
CA PHE A 114 1.49 0.26 -10.16
C PHE A 114 1.10 -1.21 -10.18
N SER A 115 2.09 -2.05 -9.93
CA SER A 115 1.89 -3.49 -9.78
C SER A 115 2.51 -3.96 -8.47
N VAL A 116 1.93 -5.04 -7.95
CA VAL A 116 2.44 -5.74 -6.77
C VAL A 116 2.65 -7.19 -7.14
N SER A 117 3.84 -7.71 -6.89
CA SER A 117 4.16 -9.11 -7.13
C SER A 117 4.83 -9.73 -5.91
N SER A 118 4.60 -11.04 -5.75
CA SER A 118 5.33 -11.87 -4.81
C SER A 118 6.44 -12.59 -5.55
N VAL A 119 7.67 -12.46 -5.06
CA VAL A 119 8.80 -13.23 -5.61
C VAL A 119 8.83 -14.58 -4.89
N LYS A 120 8.95 -15.67 -5.65
CA LYS A 120 9.14 -17.02 -5.11
C LYS A 120 10.51 -17.17 -4.44
#